data_AF-A0A1B3PJD5-F1
#
_entry.id   AF-A0A1B3PJD5-F1
#
_cell.length_a   1.000
_cell.length_b   1.000
_cell.length_c   1.000
_cell.angle_alpha   90.00
_cell.angle_beta   90.00
_cell.angle_gamma   90.00
#
_symmetry.space_group_name_H-M   'P 1'
#
loop_
_entity.id
_entity.type
_entity.pdbx_description
1 polymer ?
#
loop_
_entity_poly.entity_id
_entity_poly.type
_entity_poly.pdbx_seq_one_letter_code
_entity_poly.pdbx_strand_id
1 'polypeptide(L)'
;MRVDNKVLDRWQQLDASQVLVAVADYAKEDSSFVPAKNAATTRWQARVGQSEFELLLTGPKFWDARANRGGGGAVDRVMHLNGCHFKPAAAFLVERGL
;
A
#
# COMPACT_ATOMS: atom_id res chain seq x y z
N MET A 1 -18.05 -11.20 4.13
CA MET A 1 -16.77 -11.93 4.22
C MET A 1 -16.23 -11.83 5.64
N ARG A 2 -15.90 -12.97 6.26
CA ARG A 2 -15.17 -13.04 7.53
C ARG A 2 -13.73 -13.40 7.18
N VAL A 3 -12.77 -12.61 7.65
CA VAL A 3 -11.33 -12.86 7.45
C VAL A 3 -10.78 -13.45 8.75
N ASP A 4 -9.93 -14.47 8.64
CA ASP A 4 -9.25 -15.06 9.81
C ASP A 4 -8.24 -14.07 10.40
N ASN A 5 -8.13 -14.01 11.73
CA ASN A 5 -7.18 -13.14 12.41
C ASN A 5 -5.73 -13.40 11.97
N LYS A 6 -5.35 -14.65 11.68
CA LYS A 6 -3.99 -14.97 11.18
C LYS A 6 -3.71 -14.32 9.83
N VAL A 7 -4.73 -14.18 8.99
CA VAL A 7 -4.62 -13.49 7.68
C VAL A 7 -4.47 -11.99 7.91
N LEU A 8 -5.23 -11.42 8.85
CA LEU A 8 -5.09 -10.01 9.21
C LEU A 8 -3.69 -9.71 9.78
N ASP A 9 -3.18 -10.55 10.67
CA ASP A 9 -1.84 -10.40 11.23
C ASP A 9 -0.77 -10.46 10.13
N ARG A 10 -0.90 -11.41 9.19
CA ARG A 10 -0.02 -11.48 8.02
C ARG A 10 -0.08 -10.19 7.18
N TRP A 11 -1.27 -9.73 6.83
CA TRP A 11 -1.46 -8.50 6.04
C TRP A 11 -0.94 -7.25 6.74
N GLN A 12 -0.92 -7.22 8.07
CA GLN A 12 -0.33 -6.13 8.85
C GLN A 12 1.20 -6.08 8.76
N GLN A 13 1.85 -7.21 8.46
CA GLN A 13 3.31 -7.31 8.37
C GLN A 13 3.84 -7.28 6.94
N LEU A 14 2.97 -7.36 5.91
CA LEU A 14 3.39 -7.34 4.52
C LEU A 14 4.14 -6.05 4.18
N ASP A 15 5.24 -6.19 3.45
CA ASP A 15 5.99 -5.02 2.99
C ASP A 15 5.14 -4.17 2.06
N ALA A 16 5.18 -2.87 2.30
CA ALA A 16 4.47 -1.85 1.57
C ALA A 16 4.68 -1.94 0.06
N SER A 17 5.93 -2.11 -0.35
CA SER A 17 6.32 -2.15 -1.77
C SER A 17 5.74 -3.39 -2.44
N GLN A 18 5.78 -4.54 -1.76
CA GLN A 18 5.20 -5.78 -2.25
C GLN A 18 3.68 -5.63 -2.47
N VAL A 19 2.96 -5.06 -1.49
CA VAL A 19 1.52 -4.84 -1.65
C VAL A 19 1.26 -3.86 -2.79
N LEU A 20 2.01 -2.75 -2.88
CA LEU A 20 1.81 -1.75 -3.93
C LEU A 20 1.96 -2.36 -5.33
N VAL A 21 3.05 -3.09 -5.57
CA VAL A 21 3.31 -3.76 -6.86
C VAL A 21 2.22 -4.78 -7.18
N ALA A 22 1.72 -5.49 -6.17
CA ALA A 22 0.69 -6.51 -6.35
C ALA A 22 -0.70 -5.94 -6.61
N VAL A 23 -0.99 -4.67 -6.26
CA VAL A 23 -2.35 -4.10 -6.33
C VAL A 23 -2.52 -2.97 -7.34
N ALA A 24 -1.45 -2.23 -7.66
CA ALA A 24 -1.50 -1.10 -8.57
C ALA A 24 -1.48 -1.52 -10.05
N ASP A 25 -2.05 -0.69 -10.92
CA ASP A 25 -1.95 -0.86 -12.38
C ASP A 25 -0.55 -0.51 -12.88
N TYR A 26 0.08 0.44 -12.18
CA TYR A 26 1.46 0.86 -12.40
C TYR A 26 2.09 1.21 -11.05
N ALA A 27 3.33 0.80 -10.85
CA ALA A 27 4.15 1.21 -9.72
C ALA A 27 5.60 1.27 -10.15
N LYS A 28 6.26 2.41 -9.89
CA LYS A 28 7.68 2.59 -10.14
C LYS A 28 8.34 3.28 -8.97
N GLU A 29 9.38 2.65 -8.45
CA GLU A 29 10.26 3.25 -7.46
C GLU A 29 11.05 4.40 -8.08
N ASP A 30 11.16 5.49 -7.35
CA ASP A 30 12.01 6.62 -7.68
C ASP A 30 13.39 6.43 -7.03
N SER A 31 14.34 5.92 -7.81
CA SER A 31 15.71 5.67 -7.38
C SER A 31 16.52 6.94 -7.07
N SER A 32 16.01 8.12 -7.41
CA SER A 32 16.66 9.40 -7.08
C SER A 32 16.26 9.93 -5.69
N PHE A 33 15.27 9.32 -5.04
CA PHE A 33 14.81 9.73 -3.73
C PHE A 33 15.85 9.43 -2.64
N VAL A 34 16.22 10.45 -1.88
CA VAL A 34 17.10 10.33 -0.71
C VAL A 34 16.26 10.53 0.56
N PRO A 35 16.07 9.49 1.38
CA PRO A 35 15.26 9.61 2.58
C PRO A 35 15.92 10.47 3.67
N ALA A 36 15.15 11.36 4.28
CA ALA A 36 15.66 12.26 5.33
C ALA A 36 15.57 11.71 6.76
N LYS A 37 14.49 10.96 7.09
CA LYS A 37 14.22 10.51 8.48
C LYS A 37 14.53 9.04 8.73
N ASN A 38 14.22 8.19 7.76
CA ASN A 38 14.42 6.75 7.87
C ASN A 38 15.06 6.25 6.57
N ALA A 39 16.28 5.71 6.66
CA ALA A 39 17.05 5.25 5.51
C ALA A 39 16.37 4.13 4.71
N ALA A 40 15.41 3.42 5.31
CA ALA A 40 14.63 2.38 4.63
C ALA A 40 13.40 2.93 3.87
N THR A 41 13.16 4.24 3.91
CA THR A 41 12.03 4.84 3.19
C THR A 41 12.34 4.93 1.68
N THR A 42 11.45 4.37 0.87
CA THR A 42 11.47 4.48 -0.60
C THR A 42 10.33 5.35 -1.10
N ARG A 43 10.51 6.06 -2.22
CA ARG A 43 9.44 6.81 -2.89
C ARG A 43 8.96 6.10 -4.14
N TRP A 44 7.66 6.11 -4.37
CA TRP A 44 7.00 5.43 -5.49
C TRP A 44 6.01 6.36 -6.18
N GLN A 45 6.01 6.32 -7.52
CA GLN A 45 4.92 6.83 -8.34
C GLN A 45 4.04 5.65 -8.74
N ALA A 46 2.73 5.74 -8.49
CA ALA A 46 1.81 4.64 -8.75
C ALA A 46 0.48 5.12 -9.30
N ARG A 47 -0.15 4.28 -10.12
CA ARG A 47 -1.49 4.51 -10.68
C ARG A 47 -2.42 3.36 -10.34
N VAL A 48 -3.62 3.69 -9.89
CA VAL A 48 -4.72 2.75 -9.68
C VAL A 48 -5.99 3.32 -10.30
N GLY A 49 -6.50 2.67 -11.34
CA GLY A 49 -7.55 3.21 -12.19
C GLY A 49 -7.12 4.55 -12.81
N GLN A 50 -7.83 5.61 -12.45
CA GLN A 50 -7.59 6.99 -12.89
C GLN A 50 -6.85 7.85 -11.84
N SER A 51 -6.51 7.27 -10.69
CA SER A 51 -5.86 7.98 -9.59
C SER A 51 -4.34 7.77 -9.63
N GLU A 52 -3.61 8.86 -9.45
CA GLU A 52 -2.14 8.90 -9.43
C GLU A 52 -1.65 9.25 -8.02
N PHE A 53 -0.66 8.51 -7.54
CA PHE A 53 -0.16 8.56 -6.17
C PHE A 53 1.34 8.79 -6.14
N GLU A 54 1.79 9.61 -5.18
CA GLU A 54 3.19 9.68 -4.77
C GLU A 54 3.30 9.14 -3.35
N LEU A 55 3.89 7.96 -3.20
CA LEU A 55 3.89 7.22 -1.95
C LEU A 55 5.30 7.11 -1.36
N LEU A 56 5.43 7.39 -0.07
CA LEU A 56 6.59 7.02 0.73
C LEU A 56 6.29 5.73 1.47
N LEU A 57 7.12 4.72 1.29
CA LEU A 57 6.91 3.37 1.82
C LEU A 57 8.01 3.00 2.81
N THR A 58 7.68 2.36 3.93
CA THR A 58 8.67 1.89 4.92
C THR A 58 8.12 0.70 5.69
N GLY A 59 8.68 -0.49 5.48
CA GLY A 59 8.11 -1.72 6.02
C GLY A 59 6.63 -1.82 5.64
N PRO A 60 5.68 -2.09 6.55
CA PRO A 60 4.26 -2.16 6.22
C PRO A 60 3.55 -0.80 6.05
N LYS A 61 4.24 0.31 6.35
CA LYS A 61 3.63 1.66 6.39
C LYS A 61 3.67 2.34 5.03
N PHE A 62 2.70 3.22 4.78
CA PHE A 62 2.75 4.16 3.67
C PHE A 62 2.37 5.56 4.11
N TRP A 63 2.82 6.52 3.31
CA TRP A 63 2.40 7.90 3.34
C TRP A 63 2.17 8.39 1.91
N ASP A 64 0.98 8.88 1.62
CA ASP A 64 0.65 9.56 0.37
C ASP A 64 0.96 11.04 0.50
N ALA A 65 1.99 11.48 -0.23
CA ALA A 65 2.46 12.86 -0.23
C ALA A 65 1.44 13.82 -0.88
N ARG A 66 0.61 13.35 -1.81
CA ARG A 66 -0.40 14.17 -2.49
C ARG A 66 -1.63 14.37 -1.60
N ALA A 67 -2.05 13.33 -0.91
CA ALA A 67 -3.22 13.37 -0.03
C ALA A 67 -2.91 13.80 1.40
N ASN A 68 -1.63 13.87 1.79
CA ASN A 68 -1.17 14.15 3.16
C ASN A 68 -1.79 13.17 4.19
N ARG A 69 -1.81 11.88 3.84
CA ARG A 69 -2.43 10.80 4.62
C ARG A 69 -1.56 9.56 4.60
N GLY A 70 -1.62 8.75 5.65
CA GLY A 70 -0.90 7.48 5.72
C GLY A 70 -1.65 6.43 6.50
N GLY A 71 -1.09 5.23 6.51
CA GLY A 71 -1.67 4.06 7.17
C GLY A 71 -0.67 2.91 7.27
N GLY A 72 -1.12 1.77 7.75
CA GLY A 72 -0.28 0.59 7.99
C GLY A 72 -0.93 -0.71 7.53
N GLY A 73 -0.10 -1.59 6.97
CA GLY A 73 -0.55 -2.89 6.51
C GLY A 73 -1.25 -2.85 5.15
N ALA A 74 -1.55 -4.03 4.62
CA ALA A 74 -2.06 -4.19 3.26
C ALA A 74 -3.49 -3.66 3.11
N VAL A 75 -4.35 -3.82 4.12
CA VAL A 75 -5.76 -3.42 4.05
C VAL A 75 -5.92 -1.91 3.98
N ASP A 76 -5.27 -1.17 4.89
CA ASP A 76 -5.32 0.30 4.88
C ASP A 76 -4.86 0.87 3.54
N ARG A 77 -3.82 0.26 2.96
CA ARG A 77 -3.29 0.65 1.66
C ARG A 77 -4.30 0.43 0.54
N VAL A 78 -4.92 -0.74 0.44
CA VAL A 78 -5.92 -1.00 -0.60
C VAL A 78 -7.15 -0.12 -0.40
N MET A 79 -7.56 0.14 0.85
CA MET A 79 -8.63 1.10 1.14
C MET A 79 -8.29 2.49 0.63
N HIS A 80 -7.06 2.97 0.86
CA HIS A 80 -6.58 4.27 0.40
C HIS A 80 -6.49 4.34 -1.13
N LEU A 81 -5.86 3.36 -1.77
CA LEU A 81 -5.63 3.34 -3.22
C LEU A 81 -6.92 3.19 -4.02
N ASN A 82 -7.85 2.35 -3.57
CA ASN A 82 -9.09 2.07 -4.27
C ASN A 82 -10.26 2.96 -3.79
N GLY A 83 -10.03 3.85 -2.81
CA GLY A 83 -11.07 4.69 -2.22
C GLY A 83 -12.24 3.90 -1.64
N CYS A 84 -11.97 2.74 -1.03
CA CYS A 84 -12.99 1.80 -0.59
C CYS A 84 -12.91 1.49 0.92
N HIS A 85 -13.94 0.81 1.43
CA HIS A 85 -13.98 0.35 2.81
C HIS A 85 -13.36 -1.05 2.96
N PHE A 86 -13.22 -1.49 4.22
CA PHE A 86 -12.54 -2.74 4.59
C PHE A 86 -12.97 -3.98 3.79
N LYS A 87 -14.28 -4.22 3.61
CA LYS A 87 -14.78 -5.46 2.98
C LYS A 87 -14.29 -5.61 1.53
N PRO A 88 -14.50 -4.61 0.63
CA PRO A 88 -13.90 -4.63 -0.71
C PRO A 88 -12.37 -4.75 -0.70
N ALA A 89 -11.68 -4.02 0.19
CA ALA A 89 -10.22 -4.06 0.26
C ALA A 89 -9.68 -5.45 0.63
N ALA A 90 -10.29 -6.08 1.62
CA ALA A 90 -9.92 -7.43 2.04
C ALA A 90 -10.23 -8.46 0.95
N ALA A 91 -11.35 -8.33 0.23
CA ALA A 91 -11.68 -9.23 -0.89
C ALA A 91 -10.64 -9.12 -2.01
N PHE A 92 -10.24 -7.88 -2.34
CA PHE A 92 -9.21 -7.62 -3.34
C PHE A 92 -7.86 -8.25 -2.99
N LEU A 93 -7.44 -8.20 -1.72
CA LEU A 93 -6.21 -8.86 -1.27
C LEU A 93 -6.26 -10.39 -1.42
N VAL A 94 -7.41 -10.99 -1.09
CA VAL A 94 -7.64 -12.44 -1.28
C VAL A 94 -7.55 -12.82 -2.76
N GLU A 95 -8.19 -12.04 -3.64
CA GLU A 95 -8.17 -12.26 -5.10
C GLU A 95 -6.74 -12.17 -5.68
N ARG A 96 -5.86 -11.36 -5.08
CA ARG A 96 -4.45 -11.23 -5.46
C ARG A 96 -3.53 -12.26 -4.79
N GLY A 97 -4.07 -13.19 -4.00
CA GLY A 97 -3.31 -14.24 -3.32
C GLY A 97 -2.39 -13.74 -2.20
N LEU A 98 -2.69 -12.55 -1.64
CA LEU A 98 -1.90 -11.93 -0.58
C LEU A 98 -2.27 -12.41 0.81
#